data_AF-A1WWU0-F1
#
_entry.id   AF-A1WWU0-F1
#
_cell.length_a   1.000
_cell.length_b   1.000
_cell.length_c   1.000
_cell.angle_alpha   90.00
_cell.angle_beta   90.00
_cell.angle_gamma   90.00
#
_symmetry.space_group_name_H-M   'P 1'
#
loop_
_entity.id
_entity.type
_entity.pdbx_description
1 polymer ?
#
loop_
_entity_poly.entity_id
_entity_poly.type
_entity_poly.pdbx_seq_one_letter_code
_entity_poly.pdbx_strand_id
1 'polypeptide(L)'
;MSEYEQNVNTEEHSDPRALSISEIVEQMRIVRVRYTLADTSAYVRYLPRFDPQPEDLTVHVDPFAEHHEGAEITGEFRLPELVNELIHAYIRVHVFASREQRNYFVGGFDNALTQLDFVGGGFGFNRLWITVGTTNIGVPVCIYLGQRTAVNRQPTVSLVDHRESSRGDVVYRAVGGYGDHVGEEYF
;
A
#
# COMPACT_ATOMS: atom_id res chain seq x y z
N MET A 1 -6.81 -0.55 47.72
CA MET A 1 -6.36 0.23 46.55
C MET A 1 -5.08 -0.42 46.11
N SER A 2 -5.14 -1.23 45.06
CA SER A 2 -4.11 -2.20 44.66
C SER A 2 -3.23 -1.62 43.57
N GLU A 3 -1.94 -1.92 43.62
CA GLU A 3 -0.82 -1.53 42.75
C GLU A 3 -0.94 -2.03 41.28
N TYR A 4 -2.12 -1.90 40.66
CA TYR A 4 -2.39 -2.27 39.26
C TYR A 4 -2.49 -1.06 38.31
N GLU A 5 -1.92 0.08 38.70
CA GLU A 5 -1.72 1.22 37.82
C GLU A 5 -0.22 1.36 37.53
N GLN A 6 0.26 0.67 36.49
CA GLN A 6 1.45 1.00 35.68
C GLN A 6 1.86 -0.25 34.91
N ASN A 7 1.30 -0.44 33.71
CA ASN A 7 1.92 -1.14 32.58
C ASN A 7 0.86 -1.29 31.47
N VAL A 8 0.62 -0.21 30.72
CA VAL A 8 0.02 -0.33 29.39
C VAL A 8 0.85 0.54 28.45
N ASN A 9 1.72 -0.15 27.70
CA ASN A 9 2.42 0.25 26.49
C ASN A 9 2.25 1.71 26.05
N THR A 10 3.26 2.53 26.34
CA THR A 10 3.59 3.65 25.47
C THR A 10 4.24 3.05 24.23
N GLU A 11 3.45 2.68 23.22
CA GLU A 11 3.99 2.63 21.86
C GLU A 11 4.42 4.07 21.55
N GLU A 12 5.70 4.38 21.75
CA GLU A 12 6.32 5.55 21.13
C GLU A 12 6.17 5.35 19.62
N HIS A 13 5.06 5.83 19.07
CA HIS A 13 4.95 6.08 17.65
C HIS A 13 6.00 7.14 17.35
N SER A 14 7.20 6.70 16.93
CA SER A 14 8.20 7.57 16.33
C SER A 14 7.48 8.43 15.29
N ASP A 15 7.55 9.75 15.44
CA ASP A 15 6.92 10.68 14.52
C ASP A 15 7.26 10.25 13.08
N PRO A 16 6.28 9.87 12.23
CA PRO A 16 6.55 9.41 10.88
C PRO A 16 7.38 10.40 10.06
N ARG A 17 7.37 11.69 10.42
CA ARG A 17 8.18 12.76 9.80
C ARG A 17 9.67 12.69 10.15
N ALA A 18 10.03 12.01 11.25
CA ALA A 18 11.42 11.84 11.66
C ALA A 18 12.18 10.84 10.78
N LEU A 19 11.48 9.99 10.04
CA LEU A 19 12.08 9.01 9.13
C LEU A 19 12.49 9.67 7.81
N SER A 20 13.71 9.43 7.34
CA SER A 20 14.12 9.78 5.99
C SER A 20 13.41 8.90 4.94
N ILE A 21 13.38 9.36 3.69
CA ILE A 21 12.86 8.56 2.58
C ILE A 21 13.63 7.26 2.42
N SER A 22 14.97 7.31 2.50
CA SER A 22 15.82 6.13 2.39
C SER A 22 15.51 5.11 3.49
N GLU A 23 15.28 5.56 4.74
CA GLU A 23 14.85 4.65 5.82
C GLU A 23 13.49 4.01 5.55
N ILE A 24 12.52 4.77 5.03
CA ILE A 24 11.22 4.21 4.64
C ILE A 24 11.39 3.16 3.54
N VAL A 25 12.16 3.45 2.49
CA VAL A 25 12.38 2.52 1.36
C VAL A 25 13.08 1.23 1.80
N GLU A 26 14.08 1.34 2.67
CA GLU A 26 14.90 0.22 3.18
C GLU A 26 14.15 -0.64 4.21
N GLN A 27 13.38 -0.02 5.10
CA GLN A 27 12.83 -0.69 6.28
C GLN A 27 11.34 -1.03 6.18
N MET A 28 10.56 -0.33 5.34
CA MET A 28 9.15 -0.63 5.18
C MET A 28 8.98 -2.03 4.58
N ARG A 29 8.02 -2.77 5.11
CA ARG A 29 7.63 -4.09 4.63
C ARG A 29 6.20 -4.06 4.12
N ILE A 30 6.00 -4.71 2.98
CA ILE A 30 4.70 -4.93 2.37
C ILE A 30 4.46 -6.43 2.30
N VAL A 31 3.35 -6.86 2.87
CA VAL A 31 2.96 -8.27 2.98
C VAL A 31 2.05 -8.62 1.81
N ARG A 32 2.41 -9.65 1.05
CA ARG A 32 1.53 -10.25 0.04
C ARG A 32 0.66 -11.31 0.71
N VAL A 33 -0.63 -11.06 0.76
CA VAL A 33 -1.62 -11.97 1.37
C VAL A 33 -2.48 -12.58 0.29
N ARG A 34 -2.61 -13.90 0.33
CA ARG A 34 -3.56 -14.64 -0.51
C ARG A 34 -4.76 -15.00 0.34
N TYR A 35 -5.94 -14.62 -0.13
CA TYR A 35 -7.22 -14.96 0.47
C TYR A 35 -7.88 -16.04 -0.40
N THR A 36 -8.21 -17.17 0.21
CA THR A 36 -8.80 -18.33 -0.46
C THR A 36 -10.33 -18.26 -0.40
N LEU A 37 -10.97 -18.45 -1.55
CA LEU A 37 -12.42 -18.46 -1.70
C LEU A 37 -12.96 -19.90 -1.67
N ALA A 38 -14.25 -20.05 -1.35
CA ALA A 38 -14.92 -21.34 -1.22
C ALA A 38 -14.89 -22.21 -2.49
N ASP A 39 -14.79 -21.58 -3.66
CA ASP A 39 -14.74 -22.25 -4.97
C ASP A 39 -13.30 -22.64 -5.38
N THR A 40 -12.34 -22.64 -4.45
CA THR A 40 -10.90 -22.86 -4.64
C THR A 40 -10.15 -21.74 -5.37
N SER A 41 -10.84 -20.70 -5.83
CA SER A 41 -10.19 -19.51 -6.35
C SER A 41 -9.56 -18.68 -5.21
N ALA A 42 -8.75 -17.69 -5.56
CA ALA A 42 -8.12 -16.83 -4.58
C ALA A 42 -7.87 -15.44 -5.15
N TYR A 43 -7.84 -14.44 -4.26
CA TYR A 43 -7.37 -13.11 -4.59
C TYR A 43 -6.13 -12.75 -3.76
N VAL A 44 -5.29 -11.87 -4.31
CA VAL A 44 -4.04 -11.44 -3.68
C VAL A 44 -4.13 -9.95 -3.34
N ARG A 45 -3.68 -9.59 -2.14
CA ARG A 45 -3.51 -8.19 -1.71
C ARG A 45 -2.10 -7.92 -1.21
N TYR A 46 -1.76 -6.63 -1.23
CA TYR A 46 -0.54 -6.10 -0.67
C TYR A 46 -0.92 -5.20 0.50
N LEU A 47 -0.54 -5.62 1.71
CA LEU A 47 -0.96 -4.99 2.95
C LEU A 47 0.26 -4.45 3.72
N PRO A 48 0.10 -3.39 4.51
CA PRO A 48 1.19 -2.90 5.37
C PRO A 48 1.50 -3.85 6.54
N ARG A 49 0.54 -4.70 6.92
CA ARG A 49 0.65 -5.79 7.90
C ARG A 49 -0.33 -6.89 7.52
N PHE A 50 -0.06 -8.13 7.94
CA PHE A 50 -0.98 -9.24 7.72
C PHE A 50 -2.30 -9.01 8.46
N ASP A 51 -3.41 -9.22 7.75
CA ASP A 51 -4.76 -9.18 8.30
C ASP A 51 -5.55 -10.38 7.76
N PRO A 52 -5.91 -11.37 8.60
CA PRO A 52 -6.67 -12.53 8.16
C PRO A 52 -8.15 -12.21 7.90
N GLN A 53 -8.68 -11.10 8.43
CA GLN A 53 -10.09 -10.71 8.33
C GLN A 53 -10.18 -9.20 8.09
N PRO A 54 -9.79 -8.71 6.90
CA PRO A 54 -9.85 -7.29 6.59
C PRO A 54 -11.30 -6.78 6.68
N GLU A 55 -11.57 -5.94 7.70
CA GLU A 55 -12.90 -5.37 7.97
C GLU A 55 -13.33 -4.38 6.86
N ASP A 56 -12.36 -3.68 6.26
CA ASP A 56 -12.57 -2.68 5.22
C ASP A 56 -12.01 -3.18 3.88
N LEU A 57 -12.84 -3.85 3.08
CA LEU A 57 -12.55 -4.08 1.67
C LEU A 57 -12.75 -2.77 0.90
N THR A 58 -11.76 -1.88 0.93
CA THR A 58 -11.87 -0.60 0.22
C THR A 58 -11.92 -0.81 -1.31
N VAL A 59 -13.14 -0.60 -1.81
CA VAL A 59 -13.54 -0.22 -3.17
C VAL A 59 -13.42 -1.31 -4.25
N HIS A 60 -14.59 -1.86 -4.61
CA HIS A 60 -14.91 -2.70 -5.78
C HIS A 60 -14.57 -4.21 -5.74
N VAL A 61 -14.72 -4.89 -4.60
CA VAL A 61 -14.99 -6.34 -4.64
C VAL A 61 -16.48 -6.51 -5.00
N ASP A 62 -16.81 -7.47 -5.87
CA ASP A 62 -18.18 -7.97 -5.97
C ASP A 62 -18.63 -8.40 -4.55
N PRO A 63 -19.74 -7.89 -4.00
CA PRO A 63 -20.20 -8.25 -2.65
C PRO A 63 -20.31 -9.76 -2.40
N PHE A 64 -20.44 -10.57 -3.46
CA PHE A 64 -20.46 -12.03 -3.37
C PHE A 64 -19.07 -12.69 -3.24
N ALA A 65 -17.99 -11.97 -3.50
CA ALA A 65 -16.61 -12.44 -3.31
C ALA A 65 -15.99 -12.03 -1.95
N GLU A 66 -16.81 -11.47 -1.04
CA GLU A 66 -16.40 -10.98 0.29
C GLU A 66 -16.16 -12.09 1.33
N HIS A 67 -16.50 -13.34 1.02
CA HIS A 67 -16.33 -14.47 1.95
C HIS A 67 -15.11 -15.30 1.57
N HIS A 68 -13.94 -14.94 2.10
CA HIS A 68 -12.78 -15.83 2.09
C HIS A 68 -12.84 -16.81 3.28
N GLU A 69 -12.46 -18.06 3.02
CA GLU A 69 -12.43 -19.12 4.04
C GLU A 69 -11.07 -19.19 4.76
N GLY A 70 -10.05 -18.59 4.17
CA GLY A 70 -8.70 -18.57 4.72
C GLY A 70 -7.84 -17.46 4.14
N ALA A 71 -6.77 -17.13 4.85
CA ALA A 71 -5.78 -16.15 4.45
C ALA A 71 -4.37 -16.67 4.80
N GLU A 72 -3.43 -16.51 3.88
CA GLU A 72 -2.03 -16.88 4.10
C GLU A 72 -1.08 -15.78 3.62
N ILE A 73 0.03 -15.61 4.34
CA ILE A 73 1.15 -14.79 3.87
C ILE A 73 1.91 -15.58 2.82
N THR A 74 1.99 -15.03 1.61
CA THR A 74 2.71 -15.64 0.47
C THR A 74 4.01 -14.91 0.13
N GLY A 75 4.33 -13.84 0.85
CA GLY A 75 5.58 -13.10 0.71
C GLY A 75 5.58 -11.82 1.55
N GLU A 76 6.77 -11.33 1.85
CA GLU A 76 6.99 -10.06 2.54
C GLU A 76 8.19 -9.38 1.88
N PHE A 77 8.01 -8.12 1.47
CA PHE A 77 8.94 -7.47 0.55
C PHE A 77 9.25 -6.04 0.98
N ARG A 78 10.49 -5.62 0.75
CA ARG A 78 10.87 -4.21 0.66
C ARG A 78 10.34 -3.61 -0.65
N LEU A 79 10.26 -2.28 -0.73
CA LEU A 79 9.85 -1.61 -1.96
C LEU A 79 10.71 -1.99 -3.19
N PRO A 80 12.05 -2.06 -3.11
CA PRO A 80 12.88 -2.46 -4.25
C PRO A 80 12.69 -3.93 -4.66
N GLU A 81 12.36 -4.80 -3.71
CA GLU A 81 12.15 -6.24 -3.96
C GLU A 81 10.78 -6.49 -4.60
N LEU A 82 9.78 -5.74 -4.14
CA LEU A 82 8.38 -5.91 -4.53
C LEU A 82 8.15 -5.78 -6.03
N VAL A 83 8.95 -4.98 -6.74
CA VAL A 83 8.80 -4.80 -8.19
C VAL A 83 9.03 -6.09 -8.98
N ASN A 84 9.82 -7.02 -8.44
CA ASN A 84 10.15 -8.30 -9.06
C ASN A 84 9.02 -9.32 -8.97
N GLU A 85 8.10 -9.13 -8.04
CA GLU A 85 6.94 -10.00 -7.85
C GLU A 85 5.79 -9.66 -8.80
N LEU A 86 5.88 -8.51 -9.49
CA LEU A 86 4.77 -7.97 -10.27
C LEU A 86 4.88 -8.37 -11.75
N ILE A 87 3.76 -8.80 -12.32
CA ILE A 87 3.61 -9.06 -13.75
C ILE A 87 2.56 -8.11 -14.29
N HIS A 88 2.97 -7.15 -15.15
CA HIS A 88 2.09 -6.13 -15.74
C HIS A 88 1.23 -5.36 -14.71
N ALA A 89 1.73 -5.24 -13.49
CA ALA A 89 1.08 -4.56 -12.38
C ALA A 89 1.96 -3.44 -11.84
N TYR A 90 1.34 -2.51 -11.14
CA TYR A 90 2.07 -1.49 -10.41
C TYR A 90 1.47 -1.28 -9.04
N ILE A 91 2.37 -1.00 -8.09
CA ILE A 91 2.03 -0.66 -6.73
C ILE A 91 2.45 0.77 -6.46
N ARG A 92 1.54 1.57 -5.93
CA ARG A 92 1.85 2.90 -5.43
C ARG A 92 1.57 2.95 -3.94
N VAL A 93 2.59 3.21 -3.15
CA VAL A 93 2.51 3.35 -1.70
C VAL A 93 2.52 4.83 -1.37
N HIS A 94 1.49 5.31 -0.70
CA HIS A 94 1.38 6.67 -0.18
C HIS A 94 1.68 6.64 1.31
N VAL A 95 2.61 7.47 1.78
CA VAL A 95 2.93 7.63 3.20
C VAL A 95 2.41 8.96 3.72
N PHE A 96 1.97 8.98 4.98
CA PHE A 96 1.33 10.13 5.61
C PHE A 96 1.95 10.43 6.96
N ALA A 97 1.81 11.67 7.43
CA ALA A 97 2.29 12.09 8.75
C ALA A 97 1.41 11.54 9.88
N SER A 98 0.13 11.29 9.60
CA SER A 98 -0.81 10.76 10.60
C SER A 98 -1.91 9.90 9.96
N ARG A 99 -2.63 9.13 10.80
CA ARG A 99 -3.77 8.31 10.36
C ARG A 99 -4.93 9.17 9.89
N GLU A 100 -5.13 10.34 10.50
CA GLU A 100 -6.17 11.31 10.12
C GLU A 100 -5.91 11.86 8.72
N GLN A 101 -4.66 12.23 8.41
CA GLN A 101 -4.28 12.69 7.07
C GLN A 101 -4.54 11.61 6.01
N ARG A 102 -4.15 10.36 6.29
CA ARG A 102 -4.45 9.21 5.42
C ARG A 102 -5.95 9.03 5.23
N ASN A 103 -6.73 9.05 6.30
CA ASN A 103 -8.18 8.83 6.25
C ASN A 103 -8.89 9.95 5.47
N TYR A 104 -8.44 11.20 5.62
CA TYR A 104 -8.94 12.32 4.82
C TYR A 104 -8.63 12.14 3.34
N PHE A 105 -7.41 11.72 2.99
CA PHE A 105 -7.01 11.44 1.62
C PHE A 105 -7.86 10.33 0.99
N VAL A 106 -8.06 9.22 1.71
CA VAL A 106 -8.86 8.08 1.25
C VAL A 106 -10.35 8.43 1.13
N GLY A 107 -10.92 9.17 2.09
CA GLY A 107 -12.32 9.63 2.03
C GLY A 107 -12.61 10.59 0.87
N GLY A 108 -11.57 11.17 0.25
CA GLY A 108 -11.69 11.93 -1.00
C GLY A 108 -12.03 11.04 -2.21
N PHE A 109 -11.75 9.73 -2.17
CA PHE A 109 -12.12 8.79 -3.23
C PHE A 109 -13.60 8.37 -3.13
N ASP A 110 -14.17 8.32 -1.94
CA ASP A 110 -15.56 7.92 -1.71
C ASP A 110 -16.59 8.98 -2.17
N ASN A 111 -16.19 10.26 -2.16
CA ASN A 111 -17.09 11.41 -2.36
C ASN A 111 -17.03 12.08 -3.75
N ALA A 112 -16.78 11.32 -4.81
CA ALA A 112 -16.75 11.79 -6.21
C ALA A 112 -15.46 12.49 -6.69
N LEU A 113 -14.33 11.77 -6.66
CA LEU A 113 -13.23 11.99 -7.61
C LEU A 113 -13.18 10.87 -8.65
N THR A 114 -14.25 10.82 -9.46
CA THR A 114 -14.13 10.46 -10.87
C THR A 114 -13.08 11.42 -11.46
N GLN A 115 -11.97 10.89 -11.96
CA GLN A 115 -10.93 11.66 -12.68
C GLN A 115 -9.89 12.40 -11.80
N LEU A 116 -9.14 11.66 -10.98
CA LEU A 116 -7.69 11.87 -11.02
C LEU A 116 -7.22 11.34 -12.38
N ASP A 117 -7.18 12.23 -13.39
CA ASP A 117 -6.33 12.02 -14.56
C ASP A 117 -4.89 11.95 -14.06
N PHE A 118 -4.49 10.74 -13.65
CA PHE A 118 -3.10 10.42 -13.38
C PHE A 118 -2.32 10.75 -14.64
N VAL A 119 -1.36 11.68 -14.51
CA VAL A 119 -0.46 12.09 -15.59
C VAL A 119 0.16 10.83 -16.19
N GLY A 120 -0.30 10.46 -17.39
CA GLY A 120 0.17 9.28 -18.10
C GLY A 120 -0.91 8.34 -18.64
N GLY A 121 -2.21 8.55 -18.37
CA GLY A 121 -3.33 7.94 -19.11
C GLY A 121 -4.34 7.15 -18.28
N GLY A 122 -5.52 6.90 -18.88
CA GLY A 122 -6.71 6.36 -18.22
C GLY A 122 -6.49 5.05 -17.46
N PHE A 123 -7.10 4.98 -16.27
CA PHE A 123 -7.17 3.82 -15.40
C PHE A 123 -8.54 3.13 -15.58
N GLY A 124 -8.56 1.81 -15.73
CA GLY A 124 -9.80 1.05 -15.56
C GLY A 124 -10.10 0.94 -14.07
N PHE A 125 -10.98 1.80 -13.55
CA PHE A 125 -11.33 1.85 -12.11
C PHE A 125 -11.90 0.53 -11.56
N ASN A 126 -12.44 -0.33 -12.43
CA ASN A 126 -12.99 -1.65 -12.09
C ASN A 126 -11.94 -2.66 -11.56
N ARG A 127 -10.66 -2.26 -11.43
CA ARG A 127 -9.53 -3.12 -11.01
C ARG A 127 -8.55 -2.42 -10.07
N LEU A 128 -8.97 -1.34 -9.43
CA LEU A 128 -8.16 -0.64 -8.45
C LEU A 128 -8.41 -1.24 -7.07
N TRP A 129 -7.35 -1.66 -6.39
CA TRP A 129 -7.44 -2.09 -5.00
C TRP A 129 -6.73 -1.08 -4.11
N ILE A 130 -7.43 -0.63 -3.07
CA ILE A 130 -6.87 0.26 -2.05
C ILE A 130 -6.80 -0.51 -0.74
N THR A 131 -5.62 -0.52 -0.12
CA THR A 131 -5.43 -1.02 1.24
C THR A 131 -4.86 0.08 2.10
N VAL A 132 -5.42 0.25 3.29
CA VAL A 132 -4.94 1.23 4.27
C VAL A 132 -4.39 0.53 5.50
N GLY A 133 -3.46 1.17 6.20
CA GLY A 133 -2.99 0.67 7.49
C GLY A 133 -1.79 1.45 8.02
N THR A 134 -1.11 0.86 9.00
CA THR A 134 0.16 1.37 9.55
C THR A 134 1.21 0.29 9.35
N THR A 135 2.36 0.64 8.80
CA THR A 135 3.44 -0.30 8.45
C THR A 135 4.18 -0.81 9.67
N ASN A 136 5.13 -1.74 9.47
CA ASN A 136 6.05 -2.22 10.51
C ASN A 136 6.87 -1.08 11.15
N ILE A 137 7.15 0.00 10.42
CA ILE A 137 7.94 1.16 10.88
C ILE A 137 7.06 2.31 11.43
N GLY A 138 5.79 2.03 11.76
CA GLY A 138 4.90 3.02 12.37
C GLY A 138 4.34 4.08 11.42
N VAL A 139 4.63 4.01 10.11
CA VAL A 139 4.17 4.97 9.12
C VAL A 139 2.75 4.64 8.66
N PRO A 140 1.77 5.57 8.76
CA PRO A 140 0.46 5.40 8.15
C PRO A 140 0.58 5.40 6.62
N VAL A 141 -0.05 4.41 5.97
CA VAL A 141 0.03 4.26 4.51
C VAL A 141 -1.30 3.91 3.86
N CYS A 142 -1.34 4.21 2.56
CA CYS A 142 -2.33 3.73 1.61
C CYS A 142 -1.60 3.07 0.42
N ILE A 143 -1.97 1.84 0.09
CA ILE A 143 -1.35 1.04 -0.97
C ILE A 143 -2.38 0.87 -2.09
N TYR A 144 -2.00 1.31 -3.29
CA TYR A 144 -2.76 1.10 -4.50
C TYR A 144 -2.13 -0.03 -5.31
N LEU A 145 -2.92 -1.04 -5.64
CA LEU A 145 -2.58 -2.01 -6.69
C LEU A 145 -3.42 -1.70 -7.92
N GLY A 146 -2.74 -1.35 -9.01
CA GLY A 146 -3.35 -1.15 -10.31
C GLY A 146 -2.85 -2.17 -11.33
N GLN A 147 -3.74 -2.56 -12.23
CA GLN A 147 -3.38 -3.28 -13.45
C GLN A 147 -3.41 -2.32 -14.63
N ARG A 148 -2.27 -2.16 -15.31
CA ARG A 148 -2.19 -1.46 -16.59
C ARG A 148 -1.66 -2.42 -17.63
N THR A 149 -2.23 -2.34 -18.81
CA THR A 149 -1.52 -2.66 -20.05
C THR A 149 -0.44 -1.58 -20.20
N ALA A 150 0.70 -1.75 -19.52
CA ALA A 150 1.62 -0.65 -19.22
C ALA A 150 2.18 0.05 -20.47
N VAL A 151 2.49 1.35 -20.31
CA VAL A 151 3.51 2.02 -21.12
C VAL A 151 4.79 1.19 -20.95
N ASN A 152 5.22 0.52 -22.01
CA ASN A 152 6.35 -0.43 -22.08
C ASN A 152 6.22 -1.77 -21.34
N ARG A 153 5.03 -2.18 -20.84
CA ARG A 153 4.79 -3.50 -20.19
C ARG A 153 5.60 -3.81 -18.91
N GLN A 154 6.30 -2.84 -18.35
CA GLN A 154 7.17 -3.02 -17.17
C GLN A 154 6.39 -2.86 -15.85
N PRO A 155 6.63 -3.72 -14.84
CA PRO A 155 6.08 -3.53 -13.52
C PRO A 155 6.73 -2.32 -12.83
N THR A 156 5.98 -1.63 -11.97
CA THR A 156 6.53 -0.49 -11.23
C THR A 156 6.07 -0.46 -9.77
N VAL A 157 6.96 -0.03 -8.89
CA VAL A 157 6.64 0.28 -7.48
C VAL A 157 7.03 1.72 -7.24
N SER A 158 6.15 2.53 -6.66
CA SER A 158 6.44 3.95 -6.35
C SER A 158 6.06 4.29 -4.92
N LEU A 159 6.85 5.17 -4.30
CA LEU A 159 6.54 5.80 -3.02
C LEU A 159 6.14 7.26 -3.27
N VAL A 160 5.01 7.67 -2.70
CA VAL A 160 4.53 9.05 -2.70
C VAL A 160 4.51 9.55 -1.27
N ASP A 161 5.24 10.62 -0.99
CA ASP A 161 5.32 11.21 0.34
C ASP A 161 4.35 12.38 0.50
N HIS A 162 3.36 12.23 1.38
CA HIS A 162 2.41 13.28 1.75
C HIS A 162 2.71 13.94 3.10
N ARG A 163 3.79 13.54 3.79
CA ARG A 163 4.04 13.98 5.18
C ARG A 163 4.20 15.49 5.33
N GLU A 164 4.82 16.13 4.33
CA GLU A 164 5.04 17.59 4.29
C GLU A 164 4.08 18.33 3.33
N SER A 165 3.55 17.64 2.33
CA SER A 165 2.73 18.22 1.25
C SER A 165 1.47 17.39 1.02
N SER A 166 0.29 17.99 1.16
CA SER A 166 -0.98 17.27 0.95
C SER A 166 -1.14 16.72 -0.47
N ARG A 167 -0.54 17.36 -1.47
CA ARG A 167 -0.52 16.89 -2.86
C ARG A 167 0.25 15.58 -3.04
N GLY A 168 1.29 15.40 -2.23
CA GLY A 168 2.21 14.28 -2.31
C GLY A 168 3.22 14.41 -3.44
N ASP A 169 4.46 14.01 -3.16
CA ASP A 169 5.55 14.00 -4.13
C ASP A 169 6.05 12.57 -4.35
N VAL A 170 6.30 12.20 -5.60
CA VAL A 170 6.91 10.89 -5.90
C VAL A 170 8.38 10.99 -5.53
N VAL A 171 8.77 10.30 -4.47
CA VAL A 171 10.12 10.37 -3.87
C VAL A 171 10.97 9.14 -4.19
N TYR A 172 10.32 8.03 -4.58
CA TYR A 172 11.00 6.80 -4.99
C TYR A 172 10.21 6.08 -6.08
N ARG A 173 10.93 5.47 -7.03
CA ARG A 173 10.37 4.56 -8.02
C ARG A 173 11.33 3.42 -8.34
N ALA A 174 10.80 2.20 -8.34
CA ALA A 174 11.42 1.03 -8.95
C ALA A 174 10.66 0.65 -10.22
N VAL A 175 11.39 0.31 -11.28
CA VAL A 175 10.86 -0.21 -12.54
C VAL A 175 11.50 -1.57 -12.83
N GLY A 176 10.70 -2.60 -13.11
CA GLY A 176 11.22 -3.93 -13.46
C GLY A 176 11.57 -4.06 -14.95
N GLY A 177 12.68 -4.73 -15.25
CA GLY A 177 13.20 -4.94 -16.60
C GLY A 177 14.45 -5.83 -16.61
N TYR A 178 14.87 -6.29 -17.80
CA TYR A 178 16.01 -7.20 -18.00
C TYR A 178 17.32 -6.58 -17.47
N GLY A 179 17.90 -7.16 -16.42
CA GLY A 179 19.30 -6.97 -16.04
C GLY A 179 19.53 -6.26 -14.72
N ASP A 180 19.01 -5.05 -14.54
CA ASP A 180 19.28 -4.23 -13.35
C ASP A 180 18.07 -3.35 -12.99
N HIS A 181 17.73 -3.31 -11.71
CA HIS A 181 16.71 -2.41 -11.19
C HIS A 181 17.18 -0.96 -11.31
N VAL A 182 16.39 -0.10 -11.93
CA VAL A 182 16.59 1.34 -11.82
C VAL A 182 15.73 1.82 -10.65
N GLY A 183 16.33 1.88 -9.46
CA GLY A 183 15.79 2.65 -8.35
C GLY A 183 16.05 4.12 -8.62
N GLU A 184 15.02 4.89 -8.95
CA GLU A 184 15.11 6.34 -9.09
C GLU A 184 14.70 6.98 -7.76
N GLU A 185 15.63 7.68 -7.14
CA GLU A 185 15.36 8.60 -6.03
C GLU A 185 15.09 9.99 -6.61
N TYR A 186 14.02 10.62 -6.15
CA TYR A 186 13.68 11.99 -6.53
C TYR A 186 13.98 12.87 -5.33
N PHE A 187 15.04 13.68 -5.41
CA PHE A 187 15.45 14.64 -4.38
C PHE A 187 14.76 15.99 -4.59
#